data_AF-A0AAW3VB99-F1
#
_entry.id   AF-A0AAW3VB99-F1
#
_cell.length_a   1.000
_cell.length_b   1.000
_cell.length_c   1.000
_cell.angle_alpha   90.00
_cell.angle_beta   90.00
_cell.angle_gamma   90.00
#
_symmetry.space_group_name_H-M   'P 1'
#
loop_
_entity.id
_entity.type
_entity.pdbx_description
1 polymer ?
#
loop_
_entity_poly.entity_id
_entity_poly.type
_entity_poly.pdbx_seq_one_letter_code
_entity_poly.pdbx_strand_id
1 'polypeptide(L)'
;MENSFRKTKGKHGYEITEIILPDRVVRRKYFYKRKQAYRVLLKTRLSNRLAGYALIEKDIRNIKSWLKHIDNMFGDGKKEGIIIASDREKFNIIKGLYIAFLASYGKCFTNCKGRNAKLEKVNLEEQYHHLHDELMRQRHNYVAHSGDDKVETADIALVFPQQKNALNRMDLFTELSQPDYMGKFYDMELLRLVEHIHKIVENKINELTNKIMNEEVFTEIPEYWIRKGKTSLR
;
A
#
# COMPACT_ATOMS: atom_id res chain seq x y z
N MET A 1 1.70 -20.60 27.86
CA MET A 1 2.19 -19.62 26.87
C MET A 1 2.04 -18.25 27.49
N GLU A 2 3.16 -17.57 27.77
CA GLU A 2 3.14 -16.22 28.32
C GLU A 2 2.56 -15.22 27.31
N ASN A 3 1.81 -14.25 27.81
CA ASN A 3 1.34 -13.14 26.98
C ASN A 3 2.53 -12.26 26.60
N SER A 4 2.86 -12.16 25.32
CA SER A 4 3.84 -11.17 24.87
C SER A 4 3.20 -9.77 24.82
N PHE A 5 3.91 -8.76 25.30
CA PHE A 5 3.44 -7.37 25.29
C PHE A 5 4.40 -6.45 24.53
N ARG A 6 3.84 -5.47 23.83
CA ARG A 6 4.57 -4.39 23.17
C ARG A 6 4.10 -3.05 23.70
N LYS A 7 5.05 -2.19 24.09
CA LYS A 7 4.78 -0.83 24.55
C LYS A 7 5.18 0.19 23.51
N THR A 8 4.34 1.19 23.27
CA THR A 8 4.62 2.31 22.38
C THR A 8 4.14 3.63 22.99
N LYS A 9 4.84 4.72 22.66
CA LYS A 9 4.41 6.07 23.06
C LYS A 9 3.34 6.56 22.07
N GLY A 10 2.21 6.99 22.61
CA GLY A 10 1.14 7.66 21.87
C GLY A 10 1.24 9.19 21.96
N LYS A 11 0.27 9.87 21.35
CA LYS A 11 0.12 11.33 21.45
C LYS A 11 -0.24 11.75 22.88
N HIS A 12 -0.06 13.02 23.22
CA HIS A 12 -0.49 13.63 24.50
C HIS A 12 0.01 12.91 25.76
N GLY A 13 1.15 12.23 25.70
CA GLY A 13 1.73 11.53 26.86
C GLY A 13 1.05 10.19 27.20
N TYR A 14 0.24 9.64 26.29
CA TYR A 14 -0.29 8.29 26.44
C TYR A 14 0.79 7.23 26.18
N GLU A 15 0.77 6.14 26.95
CA GLU A 15 1.47 4.90 26.67
C GLU A 15 0.45 3.85 26.21
N ILE A 16 0.76 3.13 25.14
CA ILE A 16 -0.08 2.08 24.58
C ILE A 16 0.61 0.75 24.83
N THR A 17 -0.09 -0.16 25.51
CA THR A 17 0.35 -1.54 25.69
C THR A 17 -0.51 -2.45 24.82
N GLU A 18 0.10 -3.06 23.82
CA GLU A 18 -0.50 -4.13 23.02
C GLU A 18 -0.22 -5.47 23.70
N ILE A 19 -1.29 -6.21 24.00
CA ILE A 19 -1.25 -7.53 24.60
C ILE A 19 -1.64 -8.52 23.51
N ILE A 20 -0.72 -9.40 23.15
CA ILE A 20 -0.95 -10.46 22.18
C ILE A 20 -1.39 -11.69 22.96
N LEU A 21 -2.65 -12.08 22.78
CA LEU A 21 -3.22 -13.25 23.41
C LEU A 21 -2.83 -14.54 22.65
N PRO A 22 -2.90 -15.72 23.29
CA PRO A 22 -2.54 -16.99 22.66
C PRO A 22 -3.34 -17.31 21.38
N ASP A 23 -4.55 -16.78 21.26
CA ASP A 23 -5.42 -16.88 20.08
C ASP A 23 -5.08 -15.87 18.96
N ARG A 24 -3.94 -15.17 19.08
CA ARG A 24 -3.49 -14.09 18.20
C ARG A 24 -4.39 -12.85 18.19
N VAL A 25 -5.32 -12.73 19.13
CA VAL A 25 -6.10 -11.50 19.32
C VAL A 25 -5.23 -10.45 20.00
N VAL A 26 -5.16 -9.26 19.40
CA VAL A 26 -4.44 -8.12 19.97
C VAL A 26 -5.41 -7.24 20.75
N ARG A 27 -5.20 -7.14 22.07
CA ARG A 27 -5.89 -6.18 22.93
C ARG A 27 -5.00 -4.98 23.21
N ARG A 28 -5.59 -3.79 23.28
CA ARG A 28 -4.86 -2.56 23.58
C ARG A 28 -5.34 -1.96 24.90
N LYS A 29 -4.41 -1.73 25.81
CA LYS A 29 -4.60 -0.93 27.02
C LYS A 29 -3.85 0.40 26.84
N TYR A 30 -4.46 1.48 27.31
CA TYR A 30 -3.94 2.83 27.20
C TYR A 30 -3.65 3.34 28.61
N PHE A 31 -2.54 4.05 28.81
CA PHE A 31 -2.13 4.59 30.10
C PHE A 31 -1.78 6.06 29.96
N TYR A 32 -2.23 6.89 30.90
CA TYR A 32 -1.80 8.29 31.02
C TYR A 32 -1.22 8.50 32.41
N LYS A 33 0.01 9.01 32.50
CA LYS A 33 0.75 9.15 33.78
C LYS A 33 0.68 7.89 34.66
N ARG A 34 0.94 6.71 34.06
CA ARG A 34 0.91 5.37 34.68
C ARG A 34 -0.46 4.87 35.15
N LYS A 35 -1.55 5.63 34.97
CA LYS A 35 -2.93 5.18 35.25
C LYS A 35 -3.58 4.65 33.97
N GLN A 36 -4.22 3.49 34.04
CA GLN A 36 -4.96 2.96 32.89
C GLN A 36 -6.10 3.93 32.54
N ALA A 37 -6.14 4.33 31.28
CA ALA A 37 -7.14 5.22 30.71
C ALA A 37 -8.37 4.43 30.24
N TYR A 38 -9.52 5.09 30.26
CA TYR A 38 -10.73 4.57 29.66
C TYR A 38 -10.59 4.52 28.14
N ARG A 39 -11.16 3.48 27.53
CA ARG A 39 -11.21 3.30 26.08
C ARG A 39 -12.64 3.04 25.65
N VAL A 40 -13.10 3.79 24.67
CA VAL A 40 -14.38 3.58 23.99
C VAL A 40 -14.11 3.37 22.50
N LEU A 41 -14.73 2.33 21.92
CA LEU A 41 -14.75 2.13 20.48
C LEU A 41 -15.95 2.88 19.90
N LEU A 42 -15.68 3.96 19.19
CA LEU A 42 -16.71 4.66 18.40
C LEU A 42 -17.12 3.78 17.22
N LYS A 43 -18.42 3.68 16.97
CA LYS A 43 -19.03 2.89 15.89
C LYS A 43 -20.04 3.73 15.12
N THR A 44 -19.61 4.92 14.71
CA THR A 44 -20.41 5.91 13.98
C THR A 44 -20.00 5.94 12.52
N ARG A 45 -20.82 6.58 11.66
CA ARG A 45 -20.47 6.75 10.24
C ARG A 45 -19.16 7.52 10.07
N LEU A 46 -18.94 8.58 10.86
CA LEU A 46 -17.73 9.40 10.79
C LEU A 46 -16.50 8.63 11.27
N SER A 47 -16.57 7.94 12.41
CA SER A 47 -15.45 7.13 12.92
C SER A 47 -15.08 5.96 11.99
N ASN A 48 -16.07 5.31 11.35
CA ASN A 48 -15.81 4.29 10.34
C ASN A 48 -15.11 4.87 9.10
N ARG A 49 -15.50 6.07 8.65
CA ARG A 49 -14.84 6.76 7.53
C ARG A 49 -13.41 7.17 7.88
N LEU A 50 -13.17 7.66 9.10
CA LEU A 50 -11.83 7.97 9.61
C LEU A 50 -10.95 6.71 9.65
N ALA A 51 -11.49 5.58 10.13
CA ALA A 51 -10.79 4.30 10.11
C ALA A 51 -10.44 3.87 8.68
N GLY A 52 -11.33 4.12 7.71
CA GLY A 52 -11.08 3.92 6.29
C GLY A 52 -9.86 4.70 5.79
N TYR A 53 -9.81 6.01 6.04
CA TYR A 53 -8.66 6.83 5.65
C TYR A 53 -7.38 6.46 6.40
N ALA A 54 -7.45 6.04 7.67
CA ALA A 54 -6.28 5.54 8.39
C ALA A 54 -5.70 4.25 7.75
N LEU A 55 -6.54 3.41 7.13
CA LEU A 55 -6.08 2.27 6.35
C LEU A 55 -5.44 2.69 5.02
N ILE A 56 -5.94 3.75 4.38
CA ILE A 56 -5.31 4.33 3.18
C ILE A 56 -3.95 4.92 3.53
N GLU A 57 -3.84 5.68 4.62
CA GLU A 57 -2.57 6.25 5.11
C GLU A 57 -1.51 5.16 5.34
N LYS A 58 -1.92 4.06 5.96
CA LYS A 58 -1.04 2.90 6.17
C LYS A 58 -0.55 2.32 4.84
N ASP A 59 -1.44 2.15 3.86
CA ASP A 59 -1.05 1.64 2.54
C ASP A 59 -0.06 2.59 1.84
N ILE A 60 -0.27 3.91 1.95
CA ILE A 60 0.65 4.93 1.40
C ILE A 60 2.03 4.84 2.05
N ARG A 61 2.13 4.68 3.38
CA ARG A 61 3.41 4.47 4.05
C ARG A 61 4.14 3.22 3.55
N ASN A 62 3.42 2.14 3.30
CA ASN A 62 4.00 0.94 2.71
C ASN A 62 4.50 1.21 1.28
N ILE A 63 3.71 1.89 0.45
CA ILE A 63 4.09 2.29 -0.91
C ILE A 63 5.40 3.09 -0.89
N LYS A 64 5.49 4.12 -0.04
CA LYS A 64 6.73 4.92 0.12
C LYS A 64 7.93 4.06 0.48
N SER A 65 7.74 3.10 1.40
CA SER A 65 8.81 2.16 1.80
C SER A 65 9.25 1.28 0.63
N TRP A 66 8.32 0.71 -0.12
CA TRP A 66 8.63 -0.17 -1.25
C TRP A 66 9.32 0.58 -2.38
N LEU A 67 8.83 1.78 -2.74
CA LEU A 67 9.47 2.62 -3.75
C LEU A 67 10.92 2.96 -3.35
N LYS A 68 11.16 3.27 -2.07
CA LYS A 68 12.52 3.49 -1.55
C LYS A 68 13.39 2.23 -1.63
N HIS A 69 12.84 1.05 -1.34
CA HIS A 69 13.60 -0.20 -1.45
C HIS A 69 13.93 -0.53 -2.91
N ILE A 70 12.97 -0.33 -3.82
CA ILE A 70 13.18 -0.50 -5.27
C ILE A 70 14.31 0.43 -5.74
N ASP A 71 14.25 1.71 -5.37
CA ASP A 71 15.27 2.71 -5.69
C ASP A 71 16.66 2.31 -5.18
N ASN A 72 16.77 1.94 -3.90
CA ASN A 72 18.04 1.49 -3.33
C ASN A 72 18.61 0.26 -4.05
N MET A 73 17.75 -0.68 -4.46
CA MET A 73 18.20 -1.86 -5.21
C MET A 73 18.64 -1.47 -6.63
N PHE A 74 17.93 -0.59 -7.32
CA PHE A 74 18.35 -0.15 -8.67
C PHE A 74 19.62 0.72 -8.67
N GLY A 75 19.85 1.52 -7.64
CA GLY A 75 20.97 2.45 -7.52
C GLY A 75 22.36 1.82 -7.65
N ASP A 76 22.49 0.52 -7.38
CA ASP A 76 23.75 -0.23 -7.45
C ASP A 76 24.17 -0.62 -8.89
N GLY A 77 23.37 -0.33 -9.92
CA GLY A 77 23.55 -0.94 -11.25
C GLY A 77 23.31 -0.04 -12.45
N LYS A 78 23.67 1.26 -12.37
CA LYS A 78 23.56 2.18 -13.52
C LYS A 78 24.43 1.72 -14.71
N LYS A 79 23.86 0.90 -15.58
CA LYS A 79 24.23 0.81 -17.00
C LYS A 79 22.99 1.15 -17.80
N GLU A 80 23.10 2.17 -18.64
CA GLU A 80 22.04 2.58 -19.56
C GLU A 80 21.74 1.45 -20.56
N GLY A 81 20.51 0.95 -20.59
CA GLY A 81 20.06 -0.09 -21.51
C GLY A 81 18.95 -0.99 -20.94
N ILE A 82 18.42 -1.89 -21.77
CA ILE A 82 17.57 -3.01 -21.32
C ILE A 82 18.45 -3.88 -20.42
N ILE A 83 18.20 -3.85 -19.11
CA ILE A 83 18.92 -4.69 -18.17
C ILE A 83 18.41 -6.13 -18.36
N ILE A 84 19.09 -6.90 -19.21
CA ILE A 84 19.02 -8.36 -19.12
C ILE A 84 19.71 -8.68 -17.79
N ALA A 85 18.89 -8.93 -16.76
CA ALA A 85 19.32 -9.07 -15.38
C ALA A 85 20.52 -10.03 -15.24
N SER A 86 21.68 -9.50 -14.87
CA SER A 86 22.80 -10.33 -14.39
C SER A 86 22.49 -10.95 -13.01
N ASP A 87 21.48 -10.42 -12.31
CA ASP A 87 21.02 -10.89 -11.00
C ASP A 87 19.49 -11.07 -11.01
N ARG A 88 19.03 -12.28 -11.36
CA ARG A 88 17.59 -12.62 -11.43
C ARG A 88 16.89 -12.52 -10.06
N GLU A 89 17.60 -12.78 -8.96
CA GLU A 89 16.99 -12.77 -7.62
C GLU A 89 16.60 -11.34 -7.23
N LYS A 90 17.52 -10.40 -7.43
CA LYS A 90 17.27 -8.97 -7.20
C LYS A 90 16.09 -8.44 -8.01
N PHE A 91 16.03 -8.78 -9.30
CA PHE A 91 14.93 -8.34 -10.17
C PHE A 91 13.58 -8.95 -9.79
N ASN A 92 13.55 -10.22 -9.35
CA ASN A 92 12.34 -10.84 -8.83
C ASN A 92 11.79 -10.11 -7.60
N ILE A 93 12.68 -9.68 -6.69
CA ILE A 93 12.29 -8.89 -5.50
C ILE A 93 11.71 -7.53 -5.93
N ILE A 94 12.38 -6.83 -6.85
CA ILE A 94 11.91 -5.54 -7.40
C ILE A 94 10.53 -5.71 -8.02
N LYS A 95 10.34 -6.72 -8.89
CA LYS A 95 9.05 -7.03 -9.53
C LYS A 95 7.96 -7.28 -8.50
N GLY A 96 8.26 -8.06 -7.45
CA GLY A 96 7.33 -8.30 -6.34
C GLY A 96 6.93 -7.04 -5.59
N LEU A 97 7.89 -6.17 -5.26
CA LEU A 97 7.64 -4.89 -4.61
C LEU A 97 6.82 -3.94 -5.48
N TYR A 98 7.08 -3.94 -6.79
CA TYR A 98 6.36 -3.11 -7.75
C TYR A 98 4.90 -3.55 -7.92
N ILE A 99 4.65 -4.86 -8.01
CA ILE A 99 3.30 -5.43 -8.00
C ILE A 99 2.57 -5.07 -6.70
N ALA A 100 3.24 -5.19 -5.55
CA ALA A 100 2.68 -4.81 -4.25
C ALA A 100 2.31 -3.31 -4.20
N PHE A 101 3.17 -2.46 -4.76
CA PHE A 101 2.92 -1.04 -4.95
C PHE A 101 1.67 -0.80 -5.80
N LEU A 102 1.60 -1.34 -7.02
CA LEU A 102 0.45 -1.14 -7.93
C LEU A 102 -0.87 -1.62 -7.30
N ALA A 103 -0.84 -2.79 -6.65
CA ALA A 103 -1.99 -3.34 -5.95
C ALA A 103 -2.47 -2.39 -4.84
N SER A 104 -1.55 -1.91 -4.01
CA SER A 104 -1.87 -1.01 -2.89
C SER A 104 -2.29 0.38 -3.36
N TYR A 105 -1.66 0.90 -4.41
CA TYR A 105 -2.01 2.16 -5.05
C TYR A 105 -3.45 2.11 -5.55
N GLY A 106 -3.80 1.12 -6.36
CA GLY A 106 -5.18 1.02 -6.86
C GLY A 106 -6.21 0.74 -5.76
N LYS A 107 -5.81 0.09 -4.66
CA LYS A 107 -6.67 -0.08 -3.47
C LYS A 107 -7.04 1.25 -2.79
N CYS A 108 -6.24 2.30 -2.98
CA CYS A 108 -6.58 3.64 -2.50
C CYS A 108 -7.71 4.29 -3.32
N PHE A 109 -7.83 3.94 -4.61
CA PHE A 109 -8.77 4.56 -5.56
C PHE A 109 -9.97 3.67 -5.93
N THR A 110 -9.97 2.39 -5.52
CA THR A 110 -11.07 1.44 -5.79
C THR A 110 -11.96 1.22 -4.57
N ASN A 111 -13.22 0.87 -4.81
CA ASN A 111 -14.16 0.57 -3.74
C ASN A 111 -13.77 -0.74 -3.04
N CYS A 112 -13.45 -0.65 -1.74
CA CYS A 112 -13.20 -1.81 -0.88
C CYS A 112 -14.27 -1.92 0.20
N LYS A 113 -15.08 -2.99 0.18
CA LYS A 113 -16.21 -3.22 1.12
C LYS A 113 -15.81 -3.11 2.61
N GLY A 114 -14.56 -3.45 2.96
CA GLY A 114 -14.07 -3.37 4.34
C GLY A 114 -13.50 -2.02 4.78
N ARG A 115 -13.38 -1.03 3.89
CA ARG A 115 -12.65 0.23 4.15
C ARG A 115 -13.55 1.45 4.26
N ASN A 116 -14.71 1.48 3.59
CA ASN A 116 -15.65 2.63 3.61
C ASN A 116 -15.02 4.00 3.31
N ALA A 117 -13.88 4.03 2.59
CA ALA A 117 -13.21 5.22 2.12
C ALA A 117 -12.46 4.89 0.83
N LYS A 118 -12.42 5.86 -0.10
CA LYS A 118 -11.60 5.86 -1.29
C LYS A 118 -11.13 7.28 -1.61
N LEU A 119 -10.10 7.36 -2.44
CA LEU A 119 -9.69 8.57 -3.14
C LEU A 119 -10.30 8.58 -4.52
N GLU A 120 -10.52 9.77 -5.05
CA GLU A 120 -10.95 10.00 -6.43
C GLU A 120 -9.85 10.71 -7.19
N LYS A 121 -9.76 10.51 -8.50
CA LYS A 121 -8.81 11.22 -9.37
C LYS A 121 -8.93 12.74 -9.24
N VAL A 122 -10.14 13.26 -9.09
CA VAL A 122 -10.41 14.70 -8.86
C VAL A 122 -9.79 15.24 -7.56
N ASN A 123 -9.37 14.37 -6.63
CA ASN A 123 -8.62 14.81 -5.46
C ASN A 123 -7.16 15.14 -5.78
N LEU A 124 -6.63 14.65 -6.91
CA LEU A 124 -5.26 14.86 -7.35
C LEU A 124 -5.15 16.16 -8.15
N GLU A 125 -4.02 16.85 -8.02
CA GLU A 125 -3.62 17.92 -8.94
C GLU A 125 -3.56 17.41 -10.38
N GLU A 126 -3.97 18.25 -11.34
CA GLU A 126 -4.11 17.92 -12.76
C GLU A 126 -2.83 17.36 -13.38
N GLN A 127 -1.67 17.88 -12.97
CA GLN A 127 -0.36 17.39 -13.42
C GLN A 127 -0.16 15.88 -13.17
N TYR A 128 -0.81 15.31 -12.16
CA TYR A 128 -0.68 13.89 -11.83
C TYR A 128 -1.70 12.98 -12.51
N HIS A 129 -2.64 13.53 -13.28
CA HIS A 129 -3.75 12.76 -13.85
C HIS A 129 -3.27 11.71 -14.85
N HIS A 130 -2.32 12.08 -15.72
CA HIS A 130 -1.74 11.14 -16.69
C HIS A 130 -1.01 9.99 -15.99
N LEU A 131 -0.16 10.32 -15.01
CA LEU A 131 0.56 9.31 -14.23
C LEU A 131 -0.39 8.41 -13.42
N HIS A 132 -1.47 8.96 -12.87
CA HIS A 132 -2.51 8.18 -12.20
C HIS A 132 -3.16 7.17 -13.15
N ASP A 133 -3.55 7.60 -14.35
CA ASP A 133 -4.19 6.74 -15.34
C ASP A 133 -3.24 5.61 -15.77
N GLU A 134 -1.97 5.93 -15.97
CA GLU A 134 -0.90 4.96 -16.26
C GLU A 134 -0.80 3.89 -15.17
N LEU A 135 -0.68 4.29 -13.90
CA LEU A 135 -0.56 3.37 -12.77
C LEU A 135 -1.81 2.50 -12.60
N MET A 136 -2.99 3.09 -12.82
CA MET A 136 -4.25 2.33 -12.80
C MET A 136 -4.29 1.33 -13.96
N ARG A 137 -3.87 1.71 -15.18
CA ARG A 137 -3.79 0.80 -16.33
C ARG A 137 -2.83 -0.36 -16.05
N GLN A 138 -1.64 -0.07 -15.56
CA GLN A 138 -0.64 -1.07 -15.17
C GLN A 138 -1.19 -2.04 -14.11
N ARG A 139 -1.90 -1.55 -13.09
CA ARG A 139 -2.57 -2.45 -12.14
C ARG A 139 -3.52 -3.43 -12.85
N HIS A 140 -4.36 -2.95 -13.77
CA HIS A 140 -5.31 -3.82 -14.46
C HIS A 140 -4.61 -4.86 -15.33
N ASN A 141 -3.52 -4.47 -16.01
CA ASN A 141 -2.79 -5.36 -16.91
C ASN A 141 -1.93 -6.38 -16.14
N TYR A 142 -1.15 -5.93 -15.15
CA TYR A 142 -0.15 -6.78 -14.46
C TYR A 142 -0.67 -7.47 -13.19
N VAL A 143 -1.59 -6.85 -12.46
CA VAL A 143 -2.05 -7.37 -11.15
C VAL A 143 -3.37 -8.12 -11.29
N ALA A 144 -4.24 -7.70 -12.23
CA ALA A 144 -5.56 -8.28 -12.40
C ALA A 144 -5.67 -9.25 -13.60
N HIS A 145 -4.60 -9.44 -14.38
CA HIS A 145 -4.56 -10.32 -15.57
C HIS A 145 -5.77 -10.14 -16.52
N SER A 146 -6.23 -8.90 -16.71
CA SER A 146 -7.49 -8.61 -17.42
C SER A 146 -7.37 -7.50 -18.47
N GLY A 147 -6.15 -7.18 -18.93
CA GLY A 147 -5.91 -6.17 -19.96
C GLY A 147 -5.77 -6.78 -21.35
N ASP A 148 -6.33 -6.13 -22.38
CA ASP A 148 -6.13 -6.44 -23.80
C ASP A 148 -4.72 -6.08 -24.31
N ASP A 149 -3.95 -5.33 -23.51
CA ASP A 149 -2.57 -5.02 -23.84
C ASP A 149 -1.70 -6.28 -23.68
N LYS A 150 -1.09 -6.73 -24.79
CA LYS A 150 -0.08 -7.81 -24.81
C LYS A 150 1.22 -7.35 -24.15
N VAL A 151 1.16 -7.17 -22.85
CA VAL A 151 2.26 -6.74 -22.00
C VAL A 151 3.29 -7.85 -21.82
N GLU A 152 2.83 -9.10 -21.75
CA GLU A 152 3.66 -10.30 -21.81
C GLU A 152 3.33 -11.04 -23.11
N THR A 153 4.32 -11.28 -23.97
CA THR A 153 4.16 -12.15 -25.14
C THR A 153 4.98 -13.42 -24.98
N ALA A 154 4.39 -14.52 -25.43
CA ALA A 154 5.07 -15.80 -25.56
C ALA A 154 4.87 -16.24 -27.01
N ASP A 155 5.95 -16.22 -27.77
CA ASP A 155 5.96 -16.65 -29.15
C ASP A 155 6.73 -17.97 -29.26
N ILE A 156 6.31 -18.83 -30.19
CA ILE A 156 7.03 -20.08 -30.48
C ILE A 156 7.81 -19.88 -31.77
N ALA A 157 9.13 -19.83 -31.65
CA ALA A 157 10.03 -19.70 -32.77
C ALA A 157 10.46 -21.08 -33.28
N LEU A 158 10.19 -21.35 -34.55
CA LEU A 158 10.79 -22.47 -35.25
C LEU A 158 12.19 -22.08 -35.70
N VAL A 159 13.21 -22.69 -35.12
CA VAL A 159 14.61 -22.38 -35.42
C VAL A 159 15.21 -23.54 -36.20
N PHE A 160 15.84 -23.23 -37.33
CA PHE A 160 16.52 -24.22 -38.14
C PHE A 160 17.74 -23.60 -38.84
N PRO A 161 18.81 -24.40 -39.08
CA PRO A 161 20.01 -23.90 -39.75
C PRO A 161 19.73 -23.51 -41.21
N GLN A 162 20.43 -22.49 -41.71
CA GLN A 162 20.34 -22.09 -43.13
C GLN A 162 20.98 -23.12 -44.07
N GLN A 163 21.90 -23.96 -43.56
CA GLN A 163 22.58 -24.98 -44.33
C GLN A 163 21.66 -26.17 -44.62
N LYS A 164 21.45 -26.50 -45.90
CA LYS A 164 20.53 -27.56 -46.36
C LYS A 164 20.83 -28.94 -45.76
N ASN A 165 22.09 -29.26 -45.50
CA ASN A 165 22.53 -30.54 -44.93
C ASN A 165 22.31 -30.66 -43.41
N ALA A 166 21.89 -29.58 -42.75
CA ALA A 166 21.61 -29.54 -41.31
C ALA A 166 20.13 -29.30 -40.98
N LEU A 167 19.23 -29.38 -41.97
CA LEU A 167 17.78 -29.18 -41.78
C LEU A 167 17.14 -30.19 -40.81
N ASN A 168 17.79 -31.34 -40.56
CA ASN A 168 17.37 -32.30 -39.54
C ASN A 168 17.58 -31.81 -38.09
N ARG A 169 18.15 -30.62 -37.89
CA ARG A 169 18.34 -29.96 -36.58
C ARG A 169 17.33 -28.83 -36.33
N MET A 170 16.14 -28.92 -36.92
CA MET A 170 15.05 -28.01 -36.65
C MET A 170 14.48 -28.26 -35.25
N ASP A 171 14.20 -27.20 -34.51
CA ASP A 171 13.62 -27.29 -33.17
C ASP A 171 12.71 -26.08 -32.87
N LEU A 172 11.91 -26.21 -31.82
CA LEU A 172 11.01 -25.16 -31.32
C LEU A 172 11.61 -24.51 -30.08
N PHE A 173 11.65 -23.18 -30.08
CA PHE A 173 12.08 -22.37 -28.96
C PHE A 173 10.94 -21.49 -28.49
N THR A 174 10.82 -21.30 -27.18
CA THR A 174 9.90 -20.33 -26.61
C THR A 174 10.60 -19.01 -26.43
N GLU A 175 10.09 -17.97 -27.09
CA GLU A 175 10.54 -16.59 -26.95
C GLU A 175 9.57 -15.86 -26.03
N LEU A 176 10.03 -15.59 -24.80
CA LEU A 176 9.27 -14.83 -23.81
C LEU A 176 9.75 -13.38 -23.82
N SER A 177 8.84 -12.46 -24.13
CA SER A 177 9.05 -11.03 -23.93
C SER A 177 8.18 -10.58 -22.76
N GLN A 178 8.82 -10.44 -21.60
CA GLN A 178 8.21 -9.86 -20.41
C GLN A 178 9.04 -8.66 -19.98
N PRO A 179 8.46 -7.44 -19.92
CA PRO A 179 9.12 -6.37 -19.23
C PRO A 179 9.18 -6.72 -17.74
N ASP A 180 10.38 -7.00 -17.22
CA ASP A 180 10.60 -7.12 -15.77
C ASP A 180 10.22 -5.82 -15.04
N TYR A 181 10.27 -4.71 -15.77
CA TYR A 181 9.94 -3.36 -15.33
C TYR A 181 9.62 -2.47 -16.54
N MET A 182 8.41 -1.90 -16.62
CA MET A 182 8.07 -0.91 -17.64
C MET A 182 8.27 0.51 -17.10
N GLY A 183 9.35 1.14 -17.56
CA GLY A 183 9.57 2.58 -17.42
C GLY A 183 10.83 2.93 -16.63
N LYS A 184 11.52 3.99 -17.04
CA LYS A 184 12.57 4.65 -16.27
C LYS A 184 11.92 5.33 -15.05
N PHE A 185 11.39 4.57 -14.10
CA PHE A 185 10.76 5.14 -12.90
C PHE A 185 11.85 5.52 -11.88
N TYR A 186 12.54 6.59 -12.25
CA TYR A 186 13.33 7.46 -11.38
C TYR A 186 12.77 8.89 -11.41
N ASP A 187 11.53 9.06 -11.87
CA ASP A 187 10.96 10.39 -11.87
C ASP A 187 10.54 10.74 -10.45
N MET A 188 11.16 11.82 -9.96
CA MET A 188 10.69 12.66 -8.87
C MET A 188 9.17 12.84 -8.90
N GLU A 189 8.53 12.76 -10.06
CA GLU A 189 7.09 12.79 -10.27
C GLU A 189 6.31 11.69 -9.53
N LEU A 190 6.75 10.42 -9.54
CA LEU A 190 6.04 9.34 -8.84
C LEU A 190 6.10 9.52 -7.32
N LEU A 191 7.27 9.87 -6.79
CA LEU A 191 7.42 10.18 -5.37
C LEU A 191 6.59 11.41 -5.00
N ARG A 192 6.60 12.46 -5.83
CA ARG A 192 5.75 13.65 -5.64
C ARG A 192 4.26 13.31 -5.65
N LEU A 193 3.81 12.45 -6.56
CA LEU A 193 2.43 11.96 -6.58
C LEU A 193 2.07 11.24 -5.28
N VAL A 194 2.91 10.30 -4.82
CA VAL A 194 2.67 9.57 -3.58
C VAL A 194 2.66 10.50 -2.37
N GLU A 195 3.54 11.51 -2.32
CA GLU A 195 3.53 12.53 -1.25
C GLU A 195 2.30 13.43 -1.32
N HIS A 196 1.87 13.82 -2.51
CA HIS A 196 0.66 14.59 -2.72
C HIS A 196 -0.58 13.82 -2.20
N ILE A 197 -0.69 12.53 -2.54
CA ILE A 197 -1.72 11.63 -2.00
C ILE A 197 -1.64 11.53 -0.48
N HIS A 198 -0.43 11.39 0.08
CA HIS A 198 -0.23 11.32 1.54
C HIS A 198 -0.79 12.57 2.22
N LYS A 199 -0.46 13.76 1.71
CA LYS A 199 -0.95 15.04 2.24
C LYS A 199 -2.47 15.16 2.18
N ILE A 200 -3.10 14.74 1.08
CA ILE A 200 -4.57 14.71 0.95
C ILE A 200 -5.19 13.84 2.05
N VAL A 201 -4.63 12.65 2.27
CA VAL A 201 -5.16 11.69 3.25
C VAL A 201 -4.97 12.21 4.68
N GLU A 202 -3.82 12.81 4.99
CA GLU A 202 -3.59 13.43 6.31
C GLU A 202 -4.58 14.56 6.58
N ASN A 203 -4.83 15.43 5.60
CA ASN A 203 -5.83 16.49 5.72
C ASN A 203 -7.23 15.92 5.99
N LYS A 204 -7.67 14.91 5.23
CA LYS A 204 -8.96 14.25 5.45
C LYS A 204 -9.06 13.58 6.82
N ILE A 205 -7.98 12.97 7.31
CA ILE A 205 -7.89 12.39 8.66
C ILE A 205 -8.07 13.48 9.72
N ASN A 206 -7.37 14.61 9.57
CA ASN A 206 -7.43 15.73 10.52
C ASN A 206 -8.83 16.37 10.53
N GLU A 207 -9.41 16.64 9.36
CA GLU A 207 -10.77 17.16 9.22
C GLU A 207 -11.81 16.24 9.89
N LEU A 208 -11.77 14.94 9.59
CA LEU A 208 -12.69 13.97 10.18
C LEU A 208 -12.47 13.82 11.68
N THR A 209 -11.22 13.88 12.14
CA THR A 209 -10.91 13.84 13.58
C THR A 209 -11.55 15.03 14.30
N ASN A 210 -11.36 16.25 13.79
CA ASN A 210 -11.97 17.46 14.35
C ASN A 210 -13.50 17.39 14.31
N LYS A 211 -14.06 16.89 13.21
CA LYS A 211 -15.50 16.70 13.06
C LYS A 211 -16.08 15.73 14.08
N ILE A 212 -15.44 14.58 14.29
CA ILE A 212 -15.84 13.60 15.31
C ILE A 212 -15.75 14.21 16.70
N MET A 213 -14.66 14.93 17.00
CA MET A 213 -14.50 15.58 18.31
C MET A 213 -15.64 16.57 18.58
N ASN A 214 -15.99 17.42 17.61
CA ASN A 214 -16.99 18.47 17.78
C ASN A 214 -18.44 17.96 17.72
N GLU A 215 -18.76 17.04 16.81
CA GLU A 215 -20.14 16.60 16.55
C GLU A 215 -20.54 15.35 17.35
N GLU A 216 -19.58 14.51 17.76
CA GLU A 216 -19.87 13.23 18.42
C GLU A 216 -19.30 13.14 19.85
N VAL A 217 -18.17 13.78 20.15
CA VAL A 217 -17.49 13.64 21.46
C VAL A 217 -17.87 14.75 22.43
N PHE A 218 -17.72 16.01 22.02
CA PHE A 218 -17.97 17.19 22.87
C PHE A 218 -19.44 17.54 23.04
N THR A 219 -20.33 16.87 22.30
CA THR A 219 -21.78 16.97 22.50
C THR A 219 -22.26 16.24 23.77
N GLU A 220 -21.40 15.40 24.35
CA GLU A 220 -21.69 14.60 25.54
C GLU A 220 -20.81 15.03 26.72
N ILE A 221 -21.34 14.93 27.94
CA ILE A 221 -20.60 15.25 29.17
C ILE A 221 -19.56 14.15 29.52
N PRO A 222 -18.48 14.46 30.27
CA PRO A 222 -17.44 13.49 30.63
C PRO A 222 -17.96 12.20 31.30
N GLU A 223 -19.00 12.29 32.13
CA GLU A 223 -19.61 11.17 32.85
C GLU A 223 -20.19 10.12 31.90
N TYR A 224 -20.75 10.55 30.77
CA TYR A 224 -21.25 9.67 29.72
C TYR A 224 -20.13 8.78 29.18
N TRP A 225 -18.98 9.38 28.86
CA TRP A 225 -17.82 8.67 28.32
C TRP A 225 -17.16 7.75 29.35
N ILE A 226 -17.07 8.18 30.61
CA ILE A 226 -16.58 7.33 31.71
C ILE A 226 -17.46 6.09 31.82
N ARG A 227 -18.79 6.23 31.83
CA ARG A 227 -19.72 5.10 31.91
C ARG A 227 -19.52 4.12 30.75
N LYS A 228 -19.38 4.60 29.51
CA LYS A 228 -19.11 3.77 28.33
C LYS A 228 -17.75 3.08 28.37
N GLY A 229 -16.73 3.75 28.90
CA GLY A 229 -15.34 3.28 28.93
C GLY A 229 -14.98 2.35 30.08
N LYS A 230 -15.78 2.29 31.16
CA LYS A 230 -15.49 1.46 32.35
C LYS A 230 -15.21 -0.01 32.04
N THR A 231 -15.88 -0.58 31.04
CA THR A 231 -15.67 -1.99 30.62
C THR A 231 -14.27 -2.25 30.09
N SER A 232 -13.57 -1.24 29.60
CA SER A 232 -12.19 -1.37 29.09
C SER A 232 -11.12 -1.51 30.17
N LEU A 233 -11.48 -1.32 31.45
CA LEU A 233 -10.56 -1.48 32.58
C LEU A 233 -10.44 -2.93 33.06
N ARG A 234 -11.37 -3.80 32.65
CA ARG A 234 -11.31 -5.25 32.89
C ARG A 234 -10.34 -5.87 31.90
#